data_AF-A0A3L6S2C2-F1
#
_entry.id   AF-A0A3L6S2C2-F1
#
_cell.length_a   1.000
_cell.length_b   1.000
_cell.length_c   1.000
_cell.angle_alpha   90.00
_cell.angle_beta   90.00
_cell.angle_gamma   90.00
#
_symmetry.space_group_name_H-M   'P 1'
#
loop_
_entity.id
_entity.type
_entity.pdbx_description
1 polymer ?
#
loop_
_entity_poly.entity_id
_entity_poly.type
_entity_poly.pdbx_seq_one_letter_code
_entity_poly.pdbx_strand_id
1 'polypeptide(L)'
;MASYMIHARTQVPAYMVVQTVAATAASLMLRLMFGGRHEAAPVTVPVGSNMQSLVLEFIITFYLMFVIMAVATDDRAVGQMAGLAVGGTIMLNALFAGPVSGASMNPARSIGPALVGSKYKALWVYIFGPFAGAAAGAWAYNLVRRTERTLAEITKSATSRPAN
;
A
#
# COMPACT_ATOMS: atom_id res chain seq x y z
N MET A 1 25.72 -9.08 0.78
CA MET A 1 24.30 -8.98 1.17
C MET A 1 24.01 -7.87 2.18
N ALA A 2 24.78 -7.70 3.27
CA ALA A 2 24.54 -6.63 4.25
C ALA A 2 24.55 -5.21 3.65
N SER A 3 25.48 -4.90 2.75
CA SER A 3 25.56 -3.57 2.09
C SER A 3 24.33 -3.24 1.21
N TYR A 4 23.77 -4.24 0.52
CA TYR A 4 22.52 -4.09 -0.26
C TYR A 4 21.30 -3.85 0.63
N MET A 5 21.21 -4.56 1.76
CA MET A 5 20.13 -4.38 2.73
C MET A 5 20.20 -3.01 3.44
N ILE A 6 21.42 -2.51 3.67
CA ILE A 6 21.64 -1.16 4.21
C ILE A 6 21.22 -0.10 3.18
N HIS A 7 21.62 -0.25 1.92
CA HIS A 7 21.19 0.65 0.82
C HIS A 7 19.67 0.73 0.70
N ALA A 8 19.00 -0.43 0.67
CA ALA A 8 17.53 -0.47 0.54
C ALA A 8 16.82 0.25 1.70
N ARG A 9 17.29 0.09 2.94
CA ARG A 9 16.71 0.77 4.12
C ARG A 9 16.97 2.27 4.13
N THR A 10 18.15 2.70 3.67
CA THR A 10 18.50 4.13 3.59
C THR A 10 17.70 4.88 2.52
N GLN A 11 17.17 4.18 1.52
CA GLN A 11 16.36 4.81 0.47
C GLN A 11 14.90 5.06 0.89
N VAL A 12 14.37 4.31 1.86
CA VAL A 12 12.96 4.40 2.28
C VAL A 12 12.55 5.84 2.65
N PRO A 13 13.30 6.58 3.50
CA PRO A 13 12.95 7.96 3.83
C PRO A 13 12.93 8.88 2.60
N ALA A 14 13.88 8.71 1.68
CA ALA A 14 13.93 9.48 0.43
C ALA A 14 12.70 9.20 -0.45
N TYR A 15 12.29 7.93 -0.59
CA TYR A 15 11.06 7.57 -1.29
C TYR A 15 9.81 8.18 -0.64
N MET A 16 9.71 8.17 0.68
CA MET A 16 8.58 8.77 1.40
C MET A 16 8.47 10.28 1.14
N VAL A 17 9.61 10.99 1.15
CA VAL A 17 9.67 12.42 0.83
C VAL A 17 9.23 12.66 -0.61
N VAL A 18 9.80 11.93 -1.56
CA VAL A 18 9.47 12.08 -2.99
C VAL A 18 7.98 11.80 -3.25
N GLN A 19 7.43 10.74 -2.68
CA GLN A 19 6.00 10.41 -2.82
C GLN A 19 5.10 11.52 -2.25
N THR A 20 5.48 12.10 -1.11
CA THR A 20 4.72 13.18 -0.49
C THR A 20 4.78 14.46 -1.34
N VAL A 21 5.97 14.84 -1.83
CA VAL A 21 6.15 15.99 -2.71
C VAL A 21 5.38 15.81 -4.02
N ALA A 22 5.44 14.63 -4.63
CA ALA A 22 4.69 14.32 -5.84
C ALA A 22 3.17 14.38 -5.61
N ALA A 23 2.67 13.86 -4.49
CA ALA A 23 1.25 13.94 -4.13
C ALA A 23 0.80 15.39 -3.89
N THR A 24 1.62 16.22 -3.25
CA THR A 24 1.37 17.65 -3.08
C THR A 24 1.33 18.37 -4.42
N ALA A 25 2.31 18.12 -5.30
CA ALA A 25 2.37 18.73 -6.63
C ALA A 25 1.15 18.35 -7.50
N ALA A 26 0.77 17.07 -7.50
CA ALA A 26 -0.43 16.60 -8.20
C ALA A 26 -1.70 17.26 -7.66
N SER A 27 -1.81 17.40 -6.34
CA SER A 27 -2.96 18.06 -5.70
C SER A 27 -3.04 19.55 -6.03
N LEU A 28 -1.88 20.23 -6.09
CA LEU A 28 -1.80 21.63 -6.48
C LEU A 28 -2.19 21.81 -7.95
N MET A 29 -1.69 20.94 -8.84
CA MET A 29 -2.05 20.94 -10.26
C MET A 29 -3.57 20.81 -10.44
N LEU A 30 -4.20 19.83 -9.77
CA LEU A 30 -5.66 19.67 -9.81
C LEU A 30 -6.38 20.93 -9.30
N ARG A 31 -5.93 21.50 -8.16
CA ARG A 31 -6.52 22.73 -7.63
C ARG A 31 -6.45 23.88 -8.64
N LEU A 32 -5.33 24.04 -9.34
CA LEU A 32 -5.16 25.09 -10.36
C LEU A 32 -6.03 24.83 -11.60
N MET A 33 -6.10 23.58 -12.07
CA MET A 33 -6.91 23.20 -13.24
C MET A 33 -8.41 23.41 -13.02
N PHE A 34 -8.92 23.18 -11.81
CA PHE A 34 -10.34 23.27 -11.49
C PHE A 34 -10.73 24.57 -10.76
N GLY A 35 -10.03 25.67 -11.06
CA GLY A 35 -10.46 27.02 -10.65
C GLY A 35 -10.18 27.38 -9.19
N GLY A 36 -9.15 26.79 -8.57
CA GLY A 36 -8.61 27.21 -7.27
C GLY A 36 -9.46 26.83 -6.04
N ARG A 37 -10.64 26.21 -6.24
CA ARG A 37 -11.57 25.85 -5.17
C ARG A 37 -10.94 24.83 -4.21
N HIS A 38 -11.16 25.02 -2.91
CA HIS A 38 -10.64 24.12 -1.86
C HIS A 38 -11.17 22.68 -1.97
N GLU A 39 -12.29 22.47 -2.67
CA GLU A 39 -12.89 21.14 -2.88
C GLU A 39 -12.32 20.41 -4.10
N ALA A 40 -11.54 21.09 -4.94
CA ALA A 40 -10.92 20.47 -6.12
C ALA A 40 -9.71 19.60 -5.76
N ALA A 41 -9.10 19.80 -4.58
CA ALA A 41 -8.07 18.90 -4.09
C ALA A 41 -8.75 17.59 -3.64
N PRO A 42 -8.28 16.40 -4.07
CA PRO A 42 -8.89 15.11 -3.77
C PRO A 42 -8.57 14.65 -2.34
N VAL A 43 -8.90 15.49 -1.36
CA VAL A 43 -8.64 15.27 0.06
C VAL A 43 -9.42 14.06 0.53
N THR A 44 -8.72 13.10 1.12
CA THR A 44 -9.36 11.95 1.77
C THR A 44 -9.87 12.38 3.13
N VAL A 45 -11.19 12.30 3.34
CA VAL A 45 -11.83 12.54 4.62
C VAL A 45 -12.81 11.41 4.95
N PRO A 46 -12.96 11.03 6.23
CA PRO A 46 -13.95 10.04 6.63
C PRO A 46 -15.34 10.51 6.26
N VAL A 47 -16.11 9.68 5.56
CA VAL A 47 -17.54 9.90 5.35
C VAL A 47 -18.31 9.40 6.58
N GLY A 48 -17.87 8.27 7.14
CA GLY A 48 -18.37 7.71 8.39
C GLY A 48 -17.53 8.10 9.62
N SER A 49 -17.53 7.25 10.64
CA SER A 49 -16.71 7.50 11.85
C SER A 49 -15.21 7.35 11.57
N ASN A 50 -14.39 8.09 12.34
CA ASN A 50 -12.92 7.98 12.26
C ASN A 50 -12.44 6.55 12.54
N MET A 51 -13.07 5.85 13.50
CA MET A 51 -12.70 4.47 13.85
C MET A 51 -13.08 3.48 12.75
N GLN A 52 -14.26 3.64 12.15
CA GLN A 52 -14.67 2.83 11.00
C GLN A 52 -13.71 3.04 9.82
N SER A 53 -13.34 4.29 9.54
CA SER A 53 -12.37 4.62 8.49
C SER A 53 -10.98 4.07 8.80
N LEU A 54 -10.55 4.07 10.06
CA LEU A 54 -9.27 3.49 10.49
C LEU A 54 -9.21 1.99 10.24
N VAL A 55 -10.25 1.26 10.67
CA VAL A 55 -10.33 -0.19 10.46
C VAL A 55 -10.38 -0.49 8.96
N LEU A 56 -11.15 0.29 8.20
CA LEU A 56 -11.28 0.07 6.78
C LEU A 56 -9.97 0.35 6.03
N GLU A 57 -9.31 1.47 6.30
CA GLU A 57 -7.98 1.83 5.76
C GLU A 57 -6.92 0.78 6.11
N PHE A 58 -6.96 0.22 7.32
CA PHE A 58 -6.12 -0.92 7.69
C PHE A 58 -6.36 -2.14 6.78
N ILE A 59 -7.62 -2.56 6.62
CA ILE A 59 -7.99 -3.75 5.84
C ILE A 59 -7.61 -3.59 4.36
N ILE A 60 -7.94 -2.46 3.74
CA ILE A 60 -7.64 -2.26 2.32
C ILE A 60 -6.15 -2.12 2.07
N THR A 61 -5.39 -1.50 2.99
CA THR A 61 -3.93 -1.41 2.85
C THR A 61 -3.25 -2.75 3.10
N PHE A 62 -3.80 -3.57 4.00
CA PHE A 62 -3.38 -4.96 4.20
C PHE A 62 -3.47 -5.75 2.89
N TYR A 63 -4.63 -5.71 2.22
CA TYR A 63 -4.80 -6.41 0.95
C TYR A 63 -3.85 -5.89 -0.13
N LEU A 64 -3.74 -4.56 -0.25
CA LEU A 64 -2.83 -3.95 -1.21
C LEU A 64 -1.39 -4.41 -0.98
N MET A 65 -0.89 -4.36 0.24
CA MET A 65 0.49 -4.74 0.54
C MET A 65 0.73 -6.25 0.40
N PHE A 66 -0.26 -7.08 0.76
CA PHE A 66 -0.19 -8.52 0.55
C PHE A 66 -0.03 -8.85 -0.95
N VAL A 67 -0.83 -8.22 -1.81
CA VAL A 67 -0.75 -8.40 -3.27
C VAL A 67 0.57 -7.87 -3.81
N ILE A 68 1.02 -6.69 -3.36
CA ILE A 68 2.34 -6.14 -3.76
C ILE A 68 3.46 -7.13 -3.44
N MET A 69 3.47 -7.72 -2.24
CA MET A 69 4.48 -8.70 -1.86
C MET A 69 4.40 -9.99 -2.68
N ALA A 70 3.18 -10.45 -2.98
CA ALA A 70 2.96 -11.62 -3.82
C ALA A 70 3.56 -11.44 -5.21
N VAL A 71 3.27 -10.33 -5.88
CA VAL A 71 3.76 -10.08 -7.23
C VAL A 71 5.22 -9.63 -7.28
N ALA A 72 5.73 -9.00 -6.22
CA ALA A 72 7.12 -8.54 -6.16
C ALA A 72 8.13 -9.65 -5.89
N THR A 73 7.67 -10.83 -5.43
CA THR A 73 8.57 -11.91 -5.02
C THR A 73 8.38 -13.22 -5.78
N ASP A 74 7.43 -13.25 -6.71
CA ASP A 74 7.28 -14.30 -7.71
C ASP A 74 7.98 -13.86 -9.00
N ASP A 75 9.09 -14.53 -9.33
CA ASP A 75 9.91 -14.24 -10.52
C ASP A 75 9.12 -14.40 -11.83
N ARG A 76 7.98 -15.12 -11.82
CA ARG A 76 7.07 -15.27 -12.98
C ARG A 76 6.09 -14.11 -13.14
N ALA A 77 5.81 -13.37 -12.05
CA ALA A 77 4.88 -12.25 -12.04
C ALA A 77 5.55 -10.89 -12.30
N VAL A 78 6.89 -10.84 -12.31
CA VAL A 78 7.66 -9.61 -12.51
C VAL A 78 7.47 -9.08 -13.93
N GLY A 79 6.64 -8.04 -14.08
CA GLY A 79 6.35 -7.41 -15.38
C GLY A 79 4.98 -6.74 -15.42
N GLN A 80 4.35 -6.73 -16.60
CA GLN A 80 3.04 -6.08 -16.85
C GLN A 80 1.92 -6.60 -15.91
N MET A 81 1.96 -7.88 -15.54
CA MET A 81 0.96 -8.51 -14.68
C MET A 81 1.01 -7.98 -13.23
N ALA A 82 2.20 -7.60 -12.72
CA ALA A 82 2.32 -6.98 -11.41
C ALA A 82 1.60 -5.63 -11.34
N GLY A 83 1.75 -4.80 -12.38
CA GLY A 83 1.05 -3.52 -12.50
C GLY A 83 -0.48 -3.70 -12.54
N LEU A 84 -0.97 -4.66 -13.32
CA LEU A 84 -2.39 -4.99 -13.40
C LEU A 84 -2.95 -5.51 -12.07
N ALA A 85 -2.23 -6.39 -11.37
CA ALA A 85 -2.66 -6.93 -10.08
C ALA A 85 -2.74 -5.85 -9.00
N VAL A 86 -1.70 -5.02 -8.89
CA VAL A 86 -1.66 -3.92 -7.91
C VAL A 86 -2.71 -2.86 -8.25
N GLY A 87 -2.80 -2.43 -9.51
CA GLY A 87 -3.80 -1.47 -9.96
C GLY A 87 -5.24 -1.97 -9.80
N GLY A 88 -5.50 -3.23 -10.15
CA GLY A 88 -6.79 -3.89 -9.95
C GLY A 88 -7.20 -3.97 -8.48
N THR A 89 -6.24 -4.24 -7.60
CA THR A 89 -6.47 -4.25 -6.14
C THR A 89 -6.81 -2.86 -5.62
N ILE A 90 -6.08 -1.82 -6.04
CA ILE A 90 -6.40 -0.42 -5.71
C ILE A 90 -7.82 -0.08 -6.19
N MET A 91 -8.17 -0.44 -7.43
CA MET A 91 -9.50 -0.19 -8.00
C MET A 91 -10.61 -0.87 -7.19
N LEU A 92 -10.47 -2.16 -6.91
CA LEU A 92 -11.45 -2.93 -6.13
C LEU A 92 -11.62 -2.34 -4.74
N ASN A 93 -10.51 -2.05 -4.05
CA ASN A 93 -10.53 -1.44 -2.73
C ASN A 93 -11.19 -0.06 -2.75
N ALA A 94 -10.94 0.75 -3.78
CA ALA A 94 -11.56 2.06 -3.93
C ALA A 94 -13.07 1.96 -4.15
N LEU A 95 -13.55 0.99 -4.94
CA LEU A 95 -14.99 0.77 -5.13
C LEU A 95 -15.70 0.38 -3.82
N PHE A 96 -15.05 -0.45 -3.01
CA PHE A 96 -15.64 -0.90 -1.74
C PHE A 96 -15.52 0.14 -0.62
N ALA A 97 -14.32 0.69 -0.41
CA ALA A 97 -14.01 1.53 0.74
C ALA A 97 -14.12 3.04 0.47
N GLY A 98 -14.22 3.44 -0.80
CA GLY A 98 -14.36 4.84 -1.22
C GLY A 98 -15.53 5.55 -0.55
N PRO A 99 -16.76 4.98 -0.55
CA PRO A 99 -17.93 5.61 0.07
C PRO A 99 -17.84 5.80 1.59
N VAL A 100 -16.92 5.12 2.27
CA VAL A 100 -16.82 5.14 3.74
C VAL A 100 -15.60 5.94 4.21
N SER A 101 -14.43 5.63 3.65
CA SER A 101 -13.14 6.16 4.09
C SER A 101 -12.47 7.07 3.06
N GLY A 102 -12.95 7.11 1.81
CA GLY A 102 -12.25 7.75 0.69
C GLY A 102 -11.10 6.92 0.10
N ALA A 103 -10.84 5.72 0.65
CA ALA A 103 -9.90 4.71 0.16
C ALA A 103 -8.53 5.28 -0.20
N SER A 104 -7.81 5.78 0.81
CA SER A 104 -6.47 6.32 0.63
C SER A 104 -5.45 5.23 0.34
N MET A 105 -5.36 4.23 1.23
CA MET A 105 -4.32 3.19 1.24
C MET A 105 -2.87 3.70 1.32
N ASN A 106 -2.65 5.02 1.39
CA ASN A 106 -1.33 5.62 1.21
C ASN A 106 -1.23 6.96 1.95
N PRO A 107 -0.34 7.07 2.97
CA PRO A 107 -0.16 8.30 3.73
C PRO A 107 0.21 9.51 2.85
N ALA A 108 1.07 9.35 1.85
CA ALA A 108 1.45 10.46 0.95
C ALA A 108 0.24 10.97 0.14
N ARG A 109 -0.62 10.05 -0.32
CA ARG A 109 -1.89 10.37 -1.04
C ARG A 109 -2.92 11.06 -0.16
N SER A 110 -2.77 11.04 1.16
CA SER A 110 -3.59 11.83 2.09
C SER A 110 -2.91 13.12 2.54
N ILE A 111 -1.60 13.10 2.80
CA ILE A 111 -0.83 14.27 3.24
C ILE A 111 -0.77 15.34 2.14
N GLY A 112 -0.49 14.95 0.89
CA GLY A 112 -0.36 15.89 -0.22
C GLY A 112 -1.58 16.78 -0.44
N PRO A 113 -2.79 16.19 -0.63
CA PRO A 113 -4.02 16.97 -0.71
C PRO A 113 -4.35 17.74 0.57
N ALA A 114 -4.05 17.19 1.76
CA ALA A 114 -4.28 17.87 3.03
C ALA A 114 -3.48 19.18 3.15
N LEU A 115 -2.21 19.18 2.70
CA LEU A 115 -1.37 20.38 2.66
C LEU A 115 -1.93 21.43 1.70
N VAL A 116 -2.33 21.04 0.50
CA VAL A 116 -2.88 21.96 -0.50
C VAL A 116 -4.26 22.50 -0.11
N GLY A 117 -5.11 21.66 0.46
CA GLY A 117 -6.47 21.99 0.86
C GLY A 117 -6.60 22.61 2.25
N SER A 118 -5.53 22.57 3.05
CA SER A 118 -5.51 22.95 4.48
C SER A 118 -6.52 22.18 5.35
N LYS A 119 -6.72 20.88 5.03
CA LYS A 119 -7.68 20.00 5.72
C LYS A 119 -6.93 18.84 6.40
N TYR A 120 -6.66 19.00 7.69
CA TYR A 120 -5.89 18.03 8.48
C TYR A 120 -6.75 17.17 9.42
N LYS A 121 -8.06 17.46 9.50
CA LYS A 121 -9.00 16.74 10.36
C LYS A 121 -9.00 15.26 9.94
N ALA A 122 -8.80 14.37 10.92
CA ALA A 122 -8.72 12.92 10.75
C ALA A 122 -7.53 12.40 9.89
N LEU A 123 -6.55 13.23 9.55
CA LEU A 123 -5.36 12.80 8.78
C LEU A 123 -4.61 11.63 9.46
N TRP A 124 -4.60 11.60 10.79
CA TRP A 124 -3.99 10.52 11.57
C TRP A 124 -4.53 9.12 11.19
N VAL A 125 -5.81 9.03 10.81
CA VAL A 125 -6.45 7.77 10.37
C VAL A 125 -5.72 7.20 9.15
N TYR A 126 -5.40 8.07 8.19
CA TYR A 126 -4.73 7.72 6.94
C TYR A 126 -3.20 7.61 7.07
N ILE A 127 -2.66 7.86 8.25
CA ILE A 127 -1.27 7.58 8.58
C ILE A 127 -1.20 6.22 9.28
N PHE A 128 -1.89 6.09 10.42
CA PHE A 128 -1.82 4.89 11.25
C PHE A 128 -2.46 3.66 10.58
N GLY A 129 -3.63 3.82 9.96
CA GLY A 129 -4.33 2.73 9.27
C GLY A 129 -3.46 2.10 8.18
N PRO A 130 -2.98 2.88 7.20
CA PRO A 130 -2.13 2.36 6.14
C PRO A 130 -0.79 1.79 6.62
N PHE A 131 -0.09 2.42 7.57
CA PHE A 131 1.16 1.85 8.09
C PHE A 131 0.93 0.50 8.78
N ALA A 132 -0.09 0.40 9.64
CA ALA A 132 -0.42 -0.84 10.32
C ALA A 132 -0.88 -1.93 9.33
N GLY A 133 -1.72 -1.57 8.36
CA GLY A 133 -2.21 -2.48 7.32
C GLY A 133 -1.07 -3.00 6.45
N ALA A 134 -0.18 -2.12 5.99
CA ALA A 134 0.98 -2.50 5.18
C ALA A 134 1.92 -3.45 5.96
N ALA A 135 2.22 -3.14 7.22
CA ALA A 135 3.05 -4.01 8.06
C ALA A 135 2.42 -5.40 8.23
N ALA A 136 1.12 -5.46 8.52
CA ALA A 136 0.39 -6.72 8.67
C ALA A 136 0.32 -7.51 7.35
N GLY A 137 0.07 -6.86 6.22
CA GLY A 137 0.00 -7.50 4.91
C GLY A 137 1.34 -8.09 4.48
N ALA A 138 2.41 -7.34 4.68
CA ALA A 138 3.76 -7.82 4.42
C ALA A 138 4.15 -8.99 5.34
N TRP A 139 3.77 -8.93 6.61
CA TRP A 139 4.01 -10.01 7.56
C TRP A 139 3.23 -11.28 7.18
N ALA A 140 1.94 -11.17 6.89
CA ALA A 140 1.10 -12.30 6.50
C ALA A 140 1.63 -13.00 5.23
N TYR A 141 2.02 -12.23 4.22
CA TYR A 141 2.60 -12.80 3.01
C TYR A 141 3.90 -13.57 3.30
N ASN A 142 4.78 -12.99 4.14
CA ASN A 142 6.03 -13.64 4.53
C ASN A 142 5.79 -14.95 5.29
N LEU A 143 4.71 -15.09 6.06
CA LEU A 143 4.34 -16.35 6.70
C LEU A 143 3.94 -17.41 5.67
N VAL A 144 3.05 -17.05 4.75
CA VAL A 144 2.58 -17.96 3.68
C VAL A 144 3.78 -18.47 2.86
N ARG A 145 4.63 -17.57 2.41
CA ARG A 145 5.81 -17.91 1.60
C ARG A 145 6.81 -18.82 2.32
N ARG A 146 6.98 -18.66 3.64
CA ARG A 146 7.86 -19.52 4.43
C ARG A 146 7.32 -20.95 4.47
N THR A 147 6.02 -21.12 4.69
CA THR A 147 5.38 -22.43 4.71
C THR A 147 5.55 -23.17 3.39
N GLU A 148 5.33 -22.51 2.24
CA GLU A 148 5.49 -23.13 0.92
C GLU A 148 6.90 -23.63 0.65
N ARG A 149 7.93 -22.85 1.02
CA ARG A 149 9.33 -23.26 0.86
C ARG A 149 9.66 -24.49 1.69
N THR A 150 9.25 -24.52 2.95
CA THR A 150 9.47 -25.66 3.85
C THR A 150 8.83 -26.94 3.30
N LEU A 151 7.60 -26.87 2.79
CA LEU A 151 6.92 -28.02 2.21
C LEU A 151 7.63 -28.53 0.95
N ALA A 152 8.05 -27.62 0.07
CA ALA A 152 8.78 -27.98 -1.14
C ALA A 152 10.12 -28.69 -0.84
N GLU A 153 10.85 -28.23 0.18
CA GLU A 153 12.10 -28.87 0.63
C GLU A 153 11.86 -30.28 1.19
N ILE A 154 10.81 -30.48 1.99
CA ILE A 154 10.43 -31.79 2.53
C ILE A 154 10.05 -32.75 1.40
N THR A 155 9.23 -32.34 0.45
CA THR A 155 8.82 -33.18 -0.70
C THR A 155 10.02 -33.56 -1.57
N LYS A 156 10.94 -32.62 -1.82
CA LYS A 156 12.17 -32.90 -2.58
C LYS A 156 13.07 -33.91 -1.86
N SER A 157 13.22 -33.79 -0.54
CA SER A 157 13.97 -34.75 0.27
C SER A 157 13.34 -36.15 0.23
N ALA A 158 12.01 -36.23 0.41
CA ALA A 158 11.26 -37.49 0.39
C ALA A 158 11.32 -38.22 -0.97
N THR A 159 11.23 -37.47 -2.08
CA THR A 159 11.30 -38.04 -3.44
C THR A 159 12.72 -38.40 -3.88
N SER A 160 13.75 -37.82 -3.26
CA SER A 160 15.16 -38.11 -3.57
C SER A 160 15.73 -39.34 -2.86
N ARG A 161 15.02 -39.93 -1.89
CA ARG A 161 15.42 -41.20 -1.27
C ARG A 161 15.09 -42.37 -2.23
N PRO A 162 16.07 -43.18 -2.65
CA PRO A 162 15.78 -44.36 -3.46
C PRO A 162 14.88 -45.30 -2.65
N ALA A 163 13.79 -45.77 -3.28
CA ALA A 163 12.95 -46.81 -2.70
C ALA A 163 13.76 -48.11 -2.65
N ASN A 164 14.25 -48.43 -1.46
CA ASN A 164 14.96 -49.66 -1.12
C ASN A 164 14.00 -50.83 -0.89
#